data_AF-A0A4V2PTN7-F1
#
_entry.id   AF-A0A4V2PTN7-F1
#
_cell.length_a   1.000
_cell.length_b   1.000
_cell.length_c   1.000
_cell.angle_alpha   90.00
_cell.angle_beta   90.00
_cell.angle_gamma   90.00
#
_symmetry.space_group_name_H-M   'P 1'
#
loop_
_entity.id
_entity.type
_entity.pdbx_description
1 polymer ?
#
loop_
_entity_poly.entity_id
_entity_poly.type
_entity_poly.pdbx_seq_one_letter_code
_entity_poly.pdbx_strand_id
1 'polypeptide(L)'
;MNVLVEKLYTDGHSIKFEYNRCHVEMYGQLTEISLRQKYFRIRIKDERGYSSDTYEKSDKLEFLVGSYARKSWIDRKTKCLEDYFPVIYDYIKKDSEKWADLRKLQDINERRRDYISKINERKKKLEAIEESKFQNLLSDADNYNKAEKIRNYLTALENNLKQKSELTLENRIYLEWARKRVDGLDPLNS
;
A
#
# COMPACT_ATOMS: atom_id res chain seq x y z
N MET A 1 14.88 39.04 -13.20
CA MET A 1 15.23 37.62 -12.91
C MET A 1 16.55 37.48 -12.14
N ASN A 2 17.63 38.16 -12.52
CA ASN A 2 18.95 38.02 -11.86
C ASN A 2 18.90 38.24 -10.33
N VAL A 3 18.13 39.23 -9.88
CA VAL A 3 17.91 39.54 -8.46
C VAL A 3 17.38 38.36 -7.64
N LEU A 4 16.43 37.59 -8.19
CA LEU A 4 15.87 36.42 -7.49
C LEU A 4 16.93 35.32 -7.38
N VAL A 5 17.69 35.09 -8.46
CA VAL A 5 18.74 34.07 -8.52
C VAL A 5 19.88 34.41 -7.54
N GLU A 6 20.35 35.65 -7.55
CA GLU A 6 21.38 36.13 -6.63
C GLU A 6 20.93 35.99 -5.17
N LYS A 7 19.67 36.34 -4.87
CA LYS A 7 19.11 36.19 -3.52
C LYS A 7 19.05 34.73 -3.08
N LEU A 8 18.64 33.81 -3.96
CA LEU A 8 18.63 32.37 -3.68
C LEU A 8 20.02 31.89 -3.30
N TYR A 9 21.03 32.18 -4.12
CA TYR A 9 22.40 31.74 -3.84
C TYR A 9 23.01 32.39 -2.60
N THR A 10 22.73 33.68 -2.37
CA THR A 10 23.18 34.40 -1.17
C THR A 10 22.64 33.76 0.11
N ASP A 11 21.40 33.26 0.07
CA ASP A 11 20.76 32.59 1.20
C ASP A 11 21.10 31.08 1.27
N GLY A 12 22.01 30.59 0.43
CA GLY A 12 22.46 29.20 0.42
C GLY A 12 21.50 28.23 -0.27
N HIS A 13 20.60 28.74 -1.11
CA HIS A 13 19.67 27.96 -1.94
C HIS A 13 20.20 27.84 -3.38
N SER A 14 19.64 26.91 -4.15
CA SER A 14 20.13 26.63 -5.50
C SER A 14 19.02 26.56 -6.54
N ILE A 15 19.39 26.57 -7.81
CA ILE A 15 18.50 26.28 -8.93
C ILE A 15 18.95 24.97 -9.57
N LYS A 16 17.99 24.08 -9.82
CA LYS A 16 18.19 22.79 -10.46
C LYS A 16 17.32 22.65 -11.70
N PHE A 17 17.86 22.00 -12.71
CA PHE A 17 17.12 21.66 -13.92
C PHE A 17 16.90 20.15 -13.96
N GLU A 18 15.65 19.72 -13.85
CA GLU A 18 15.26 18.31 -13.88
C GLU A 18 14.00 18.14 -14.74
N TYR A 19 13.96 17.07 -15.52
CA TYR A 19 12.84 16.74 -16.42
C TYR A 19 12.49 17.87 -17.40
N ASN A 20 13.49 18.59 -17.91
CA ASN A 20 13.34 19.79 -18.75
C ASN A 20 12.54 20.93 -18.07
N ARG A 21 12.60 21.01 -16.73
CA ARG A 21 11.97 22.07 -15.94
C ARG A 21 12.98 22.71 -15.01
N CYS A 22 12.72 23.96 -14.66
CA CYS A 22 13.52 24.73 -13.72
C CYS A 22 12.91 24.62 -12.32
N HIS A 23 13.74 24.38 -11.33
CA HIS A 23 13.33 24.21 -9.93
C HIS A 23 14.21 25.07 -9.04
N VAL A 24 13.59 25.64 -8.02
CA VAL A 24 14.31 26.19 -6.87
C VAL A 24 14.47 25.09 -5.84
N GLU A 25 15.70 24.87 -5.39
CA GLU A 25 16.00 23.93 -4.31
C GLU A 25 16.14 24.67 -2.98
N MET A 26 15.23 24.41 -2.06
CA MET A 26 15.27 24.91 -0.68
C MET A 26 14.93 23.78 0.28
N TYR A 27 15.66 23.65 1.39
CA TYR A 27 15.38 22.66 2.45
C TYR A 27 15.27 21.21 1.93
N GLY A 28 16.02 20.86 0.89
CA GLY A 28 15.96 19.56 0.21
C GLY A 28 14.70 19.34 -0.62
N GLN A 29 13.98 20.41 -0.95
CA GLN A 29 12.75 20.39 -1.74
C GLN A 29 12.98 21.08 -3.08
N LEU A 30 12.54 20.44 -4.16
CA LEU A 30 12.49 21.04 -5.48
C LEU A 30 11.12 21.65 -5.73
N THR A 31 11.09 22.96 -5.91
CA THR A 31 9.89 23.73 -6.21
C THR A 31 9.98 24.24 -7.65
N GLU A 32 9.14 23.69 -8.53
CA GLU A 32 9.12 24.06 -9.94
C GLU A 32 8.79 25.55 -10.12
N ILE A 33 9.57 26.23 -10.96
CA ILE A 33 9.33 27.61 -11.36
C ILE A 33 9.35 27.76 -12.87
N SER A 34 8.57 28.70 -13.40
CA SER A 34 8.63 29.05 -14.83
C SER A 34 8.34 30.51 -15.05
N LEU A 35 9.04 31.11 -16.02
CA LEU A 35 8.76 32.44 -16.54
C LEU A 35 8.28 32.28 -17.98
N ARG A 36 7.09 32.78 -18.29
CA ARG A 36 6.49 32.64 -19.61
C ARG A 36 5.67 33.86 -19.99
N GLN A 37 5.37 33.99 -21.27
CA GLN A 37 4.36 34.94 -21.73
C GLN A 37 2.95 34.47 -21.33
N LYS A 38 2.12 35.39 -20.84
CA LYS A 38 0.77 35.09 -20.41
C LYS A 38 -0.15 34.91 -21.61
N TYR A 39 -0.92 33.83 -21.58
CA TYR A 39 -2.08 33.63 -22.44
C TYR A 39 -3.35 33.85 -21.63
N PHE A 40 -4.27 34.64 -22.16
CA PHE A 40 -5.61 34.81 -21.59
C PHE A 40 -6.55 33.82 -22.26
N ARG A 41 -7.30 33.09 -21.44
CA ARG A 41 -8.35 32.20 -21.93
C ARG A 41 -9.57 33.03 -22.29
N ILE A 42 -10.03 32.88 -23.52
CA ILE A 42 -11.25 33.48 -24.05
C ILE A 42 -12.24 32.35 -24.29
N ARG A 43 -13.46 32.51 -23.77
CA ARG A 43 -14.54 31.57 -24.02
C ARG A 43 -15.43 32.12 -25.13
N ILE A 44 -15.50 31.41 -26.23
CA ILE A 44 -16.34 31.74 -27.38
C ILE A 44 -17.56 30.83 -27.32
N LYS A 45 -18.74 31.37 -27.58
CA LYS A 45 -19.97 30.58 -27.75
C LYS A 45 -20.38 30.60 -29.21
N ASP A 46 -20.75 29.45 -29.75
CA ASP A 46 -21.35 29.37 -31.07
C ASP A 46 -22.84 29.75 -31.03
N GLU A 47 -23.45 29.87 -32.21
CA GLU A 47 -24.88 30.19 -32.38
C GLU A 47 -25.80 29.13 -31.77
N ARG A 48 -25.30 27.91 -31.56
CA ARG A 48 -26.01 26.78 -30.94
C ARG A 48 -25.81 26.72 -29.43
N GLY A 49 -25.06 27.66 -28.85
CA GLY A 49 -24.79 27.77 -27.42
C GLY A 49 -23.63 26.91 -26.90
N TYR A 50 -22.92 26.15 -27.74
CA TYR A 50 -21.74 25.39 -27.34
C TYR A 50 -20.57 26.34 -27.10
N SER A 51 -19.87 26.15 -25.99
CA SER A 51 -18.69 26.95 -25.66
C SER A 51 -17.40 26.25 -26.04
N SER A 52 -16.50 26.96 -26.72
CA SER A 52 -15.10 26.56 -26.90
C SER A 52 -14.16 27.53 -26.18
N ASP A 53 -13.03 27.01 -25.71
CA ASP A 53 -11.98 27.81 -25.08
C ASP A 53 -10.88 28.08 -26.13
N THR A 54 -10.58 29.36 -26.38
CA THR A 54 -9.46 29.83 -27.22
C THR A 54 -8.47 30.59 -26.32
N TYR A 55 -7.23 30.75 -26.77
CA TYR A 55 -6.18 31.43 -26.00
C TYR A 55 -5.58 32.58 -26.81
N GLU A 56 -5.61 33.77 -26.23
CA GLU A 56 -4.99 34.95 -26.82
C GLU A 56 -3.66 35.23 -26.14
N LYS A 57 -2.63 35.46 -26.95
CA LYS A 57 -1.28 35.79 -26.51
C LYS A 57 -1.25 37.24 -26.04
N SER A 58 -0.81 37.48 -24.81
CA SER A 58 -0.65 38.84 -24.29
C SER A 58 0.80 39.31 -24.32
N ASP A 59 1.02 40.60 -24.22
CA ASP A 59 2.33 41.25 -24.04
C ASP A 59 2.91 41.10 -22.61
N LYS A 60 2.21 40.44 -21.70
CA LYS A 60 2.58 40.35 -20.28
C LYS A 60 3.40 39.11 -19.98
N LEU A 61 4.38 39.22 -19.09
CA LEU A 61 5.07 38.07 -18.53
C LEU A 61 4.33 37.55 -17.29
N GLU A 62 4.40 36.25 -17.08
CA GLU A 62 3.88 35.52 -15.93
C GLU A 62 5.00 34.67 -15.32
N PHE A 63 5.25 34.87 -14.03
CA PHE A 63 6.08 33.98 -13.21
C PHE A 63 5.17 33.00 -12.48
N LEU A 64 5.43 31.70 -12.60
CA LEU A 64 4.68 30.64 -11.93
C LEU A 64 5.56 29.87 -10.98
N VAL A 65 4.97 29.49 -9.86
CA VAL A 65 5.52 28.57 -8.87
C VAL A 65 4.56 27.38 -8.77
N GLY A 66 5.12 26.17 -8.83
CA GLY A 66 4.41 24.91 -8.71
C GLY A 66 3.81 24.38 -10.01
N SER A 67 3.62 23.06 -10.07
CA SER A 67 3.11 22.35 -11.24
C SER A 67 1.62 21.95 -11.12
N TYR A 68 1.12 21.74 -9.91
CA TYR A 68 -0.28 21.35 -9.63
C TYR A 68 -1.05 22.47 -8.91
N ALA A 69 -0.61 22.89 -7.72
CA ALA A 69 -1.19 24.00 -6.97
C ALA A 69 -0.54 25.35 -7.36
N ARG A 70 -0.69 25.72 -8.64
CA ARG A 70 0.09 26.81 -9.23
C ARG A 70 -0.27 28.17 -8.63
N LYS A 71 0.73 28.92 -8.19
CA LYS A 71 0.60 30.35 -7.92
C LYS A 71 1.31 31.11 -9.03
N SER A 72 0.68 32.18 -9.53
CA SER A 72 1.30 33.04 -10.53
C SER A 72 1.25 34.52 -10.18
N TRP A 73 2.24 35.24 -10.69
CA TRP A 73 2.34 36.68 -10.70
C TRP A 73 2.51 37.12 -12.14
N ILE A 74 1.85 38.21 -12.53
CA ILE A 74 1.79 38.69 -13.90
C ILE A 74 2.11 40.17 -13.88
N ASP A 75 2.82 40.65 -14.90
CA ASP A 75 3.02 42.08 -15.11
C ASP A 75 1.70 42.85 -15.19
N ARG A 76 1.67 44.00 -14.52
CA ARG A 76 0.55 44.92 -14.51
C ARG A 76 1.05 46.30 -14.90
N LYS A 77 0.12 47.13 -15.39
CA LYS A 77 0.40 48.55 -15.72
C LYS A 77 1.02 49.32 -14.54
N THR A 78 0.74 48.91 -13.31
CA THR A 78 1.18 49.59 -12.08
C THR A 78 2.25 48.84 -11.31
N LYS A 79 2.60 47.60 -11.70
CA LYS A 79 3.51 46.74 -10.95
C LYS A 79 4.15 45.70 -11.86
N CYS A 80 5.47 45.71 -11.93
CA CYS A 80 6.27 44.77 -12.73
C CYS A 80 6.57 43.50 -11.92
N LEU A 81 7.00 42.44 -12.61
CA LEU A 81 7.41 41.19 -11.98
C LEU A 81 8.55 41.36 -10.96
N GLU A 82 9.49 42.27 -11.24
CA GLU A 82 10.59 42.61 -10.34
C GLU A 82 10.09 43.04 -8.95
N ASP A 83 9.01 43.82 -8.91
CA ASP A 83 8.39 44.30 -7.67
C ASP A 83 7.68 43.17 -6.88
N TYR A 84 7.50 42.01 -7.49
CA TYR A 84 6.99 40.80 -6.85
C TYR A 84 8.10 39.89 -6.34
N PHE A 85 9.38 40.10 -6.67
CA PHE A 85 10.46 39.18 -6.27
C PHE A 85 10.53 38.91 -4.76
N PRO A 86 10.41 39.90 -3.85
CA PRO A 86 10.38 39.62 -2.42
C PRO A 86 9.21 38.70 -2.03
N VAL A 87 8.03 38.92 -2.61
CA VAL A 87 6.82 38.13 -2.35
C VAL A 87 6.93 36.71 -2.95
N ILE A 88 7.52 36.60 -4.13
CA ILE A 88 7.76 35.32 -4.82
C ILE A 88 8.76 34.49 -4.00
N TYR A 89 9.85 35.10 -3.55
CA TYR A 89 10.86 34.46 -2.73
C TYR A 89 10.26 33.93 -1.43
N ASP A 90 9.54 34.77 -0.68
CA ASP A 90 8.88 34.38 0.57
C ASP A 90 7.84 33.28 0.35
N TYR A 91 7.15 33.30 -0.79
CA TYR A 91 6.20 32.24 -1.14
C TYR A 91 6.91 30.90 -1.36
N ILE A 92 7.97 30.88 -2.18
CA ILE A 92 8.74 29.66 -2.47
C ILE A 92 9.36 29.12 -1.18
N LYS A 93 9.89 30.00 -0.32
CA LYS A 93 10.46 29.64 0.98
C LYS A 93 9.43 28.93 1.87
N LYS A 94 8.28 29.57 2.11
CA LYS A 94 7.21 29.00 2.95
C LYS A 94 6.66 27.69 2.41
N ASP A 95 6.48 27.59 1.09
CA ASP A 95 5.99 26.36 0.47
C ASP A 95 7.02 25.24 0.60
N SER A 96 8.30 25.54 0.34
CA SER A 96 9.39 24.58 0.48
C SER A 96 9.56 24.10 1.93
N GLU A 97 9.55 24.99 2.93
CA GLU A 97 9.58 24.59 4.35
C GLU A 97 8.44 23.64 4.69
N LYS A 98 7.21 23.99 4.29
CA LYS A 98 6.02 23.17 4.52
C LYS A 98 6.17 21.78 3.89
N TRP A 99 6.60 21.69 2.64
CA TRP A 99 6.77 20.40 1.97
C TRP A 99 7.92 19.58 2.56
N ALA A 100 8.99 20.23 3.04
CA ALA A 100 10.09 19.56 3.72
C ALA A 100 9.61 18.87 5.00
N ASP A 101 8.83 19.57 5.81
CA ASP A 101 8.28 19.02 7.05
C ASP A 101 7.25 17.92 6.78
N LEU A 102 6.39 18.10 5.77
CA LEU A 102 5.46 17.06 5.34
C LEU A 102 6.19 15.79 4.89
N ARG A 103 7.28 15.90 4.11
CA ARG A 103 8.07 14.73 3.70
C ARG A 103 8.72 14.01 4.88
N LYS A 104 9.31 14.75 5.83
CA LYS A 104 9.88 14.15 7.05
C LYS A 104 8.82 13.38 7.85
N LEU A 105 7.61 13.96 7.98
CA LEU A 105 6.50 13.28 8.67
C LEU A 105 6.01 12.04 7.92
N GLN A 106 5.96 12.09 6.59
CA GLN A 106 5.61 10.96 5.75
C GLN A 106 6.60 9.80 5.92
N ASP A 107 7.90 10.09 5.89
CA ASP A 107 8.96 9.09 6.08
C ASP A 107 8.85 8.40 7.45
N ILE A 108 8.60 9.18 8.52
CA ILE A 108 8.40 8.64 9.87
C ILE A 108 7.17 7.72 9.92
N ASN A 109 6.07 8.16 9.32
CA ASN A 109 4.82 7.40 9.31
C ASN A 109 4.91 6.14 8.45
N GLU A 110 5.63 6.18 7.33
CA GLU A 110 5.91 5.01 6.50
C GLU A 110 6.74 3.97 7.25
N ARG A 111 7.87 4.38 7.84
CA ARG A 111 8.69 3.49 8.68
C ARG A 111 7.89 2.85 9.82
N ARG A 112 7.00 3.62 10.46
CA ARG A 112 6.11 3.10 11.51
C ARG A 112 5.12 2.09 10.96
N ARG A 113 4.50 2.36 9.81
CA ARG A 113 3.57 1.43 9.15
C ARG A 113 4.25 0.13 8.76
N ASP A 114 5.45 0.20 8.20
CA ASP A 114 6.24 -0.97 7.81
C ASP A 114 6.61 -1.84 9.02
N TYR A 115 7.01 -1.21 10.12
CA TYR A 115 7.32 -1.92 11.36
C TYR A 115 6.09 -2.67 11.92
N ILE A 116 4.94 -1.98 12.00
CA ILE A 116 3.68 -2.58 12.48
C ILE A 116 3.22 -3.70 11.53
N SER A 117 3.34 -3.51 10.22
CA SER A 117 3.00 -4.52 9.22
C SER A 117 3.80 -5.81 9.42
N LYS A 118 5.12 -5.70 9.62
CA LYS A 118 6.00 -6.86 9.87
C LYS A 118 5.65 -7.59 11.17
N ILE A 119 5.29 -6.87 12.23
CA ILE A 119 4.83 -7.48 13.49
C ILE A 119 3.53 -8.24 13.27
N ASN A 120 2.56 -7.63 12.60
CA ASN A 120 1.26 -8.24 12.34
C ASN A 120 1.38 -9.48 11.45
N GLU A 121 2.25 -9.44 10.44
CA GLU A 121 2.50 -10.60 9.58
C GLU A 121 3.09 -11.77 10.38
N ARG A 122 4.07 -11.50 11.25
CA ARG A 122 4.64 -12.52 12.14
C ARG A 122 3.59 -13.09 13.08
N LYS A 123 2.75 -12.23 13.68
CA LYS A 123 1.67 -12.65 14.57
C LYS A 123 0.68 -13.56 13.83
N LYS A 124 0.23 -13.18 12.65
CA LYS A 124 -0.68 -13.99 11.81
C LYS A 124 -0.09 -15.34 11.44
N LYS A 125 1.21 -15.41 11.13
CA LYS A 125 1.90 -16.68 10.85
C LYS A 125 1.90 -17.60 12.08
N LEU A 126 2.19 -17.05 13.26
CA LEU A 126 2.14 -17.81 14.51
C LEU A 126 0.72 -18.29 14.83
N GLU A 127 -0.29 -17.42 14.69
CA GLU A 127 -1.70 -17.77 14.88
C GLU A 127 -2.15 -18.87 13.92
N ALA A 128 -1.74 -18.81 12.64
CA ALA A 128 -2.08 -19.83 11.66
C ALA A 128 -1.39 -21.19 11.95
N ILE A 129 -0.14 -21.17 12.42
CA ILE A 129 0.56 -22.38 12.87
C ILE A 129 -0.15 -23.00 14.07
N GLU A 130 -0.53 -22.17 15.05
CA GLU A 130 -1.21 -22.63 16.26
C GLU A 130 -2.59 -23.20 15.95
N GLU A 131 -3.37 -22.51 15.10
CA GLU A 131 -4.67 -23.01 14.65
C GLU A 131 -4.52 -24.33 13.89
N SER A 132 -3.53 -24.46 13.00
CA SER A 132 -3.29 -25.72 12.29
C SER A 132 -2.93 -26.86 13.23
N LYS A 133 -2.11 -26.61 14.26
CA LYS A 133 -1.78 -27.61 15.29
C LYS A 133 -3.03 -28.02 16.07
N PHE A 134 -3.87 -27.06 16.42
CA PHE A 134 -5.10 -27.32 17.15
C PHE A 134 -6.09 -28.15 16.32
N GLN A 135 -6.27 -27.83 15.04
CA GLN A 135 -7.12 -28.62 14.14
C GLN A 135 -6.59 -30.06 13.95
N ASN A 136 -5.27 -30.23 13.83
CA ASN A 136 -4.67 -31.57 13.77
C ASN A 136 -4.94 -32.35 15.06
N LEU A 137 -4.77 -31.71 16.23
CA LEU A 137 -5.06 -32.33 17.53
C LEU A 137 -6.52 -32.80 17.63
N LEU A 138 -7.47 -31.97 17.18
CA LEU A 138 -8.89 -32.35 17.15
C LEU A 138 -9.14 -33.55 16.23
N SER A 139 -8.56 -33.54 15.03
CA SER A 139 -8.66 -34.65 14.08
C SER A 139 -8.07 -35.93 14.65
N ASP A 140 -6.90 -35.85 15.28
CA ASP A 140 -6.23 -37.00 15.89
C ASP A 140 -7.06 -37.58 17.04
N ALA A 141 -7.59 -36.72 17.92
CA ALA A 141 -8.47 -37.14 19.00
C ALA A 141 -9.75 -37.84 18.48
N ASP A 142 -10.36 -37.31 17.42
CA ASP A 142 -11.53 -37.92 16.78
C ASP A 142 -11.20 -39.27 16.14
N ASN A 143 -10.05 -39.37 15.46
CA ASN A 143 -9.61 -40.60 14.81
C ASN A 143 -9.28 -41.68 15.84
N TYR A 144 -8.61 -41.32 16.95
CA TYR A 144 -8.39 -42.21 18.08
C TYR A 144 -9.71 -42.74 18.65
N ASN A 145 -10.68 -41.85 18.93
CA ASN A 145 -12.00 -42.24 19.44
C ASN A 145 -12.76 -43.16 18.46
N LYS A 146 -12.66 -42.90 17.15
CA LYS A 146 -13.26 -43.76 16.12
C LYS A 146 -12.57 -45.13 16.09
N ALA A 147 -11.24 -45.18 16.15
CA ALA A 147 -10.48 -46.41 16.17
C ALA A 147 -10.85 -47.28 17.39
N GLU A 148 -10.94 -46.67 18.57
CA GLU A 148 -11.36 -47.36 19.80
C GLU A 148 -12.78 -47.93 19.67
N LYS A 149 -13.74 -47.14 19.17
CA LYS A 149 -15.12 -47.60 18.93
C LYS A 149 -15.16 -48.80 17.98
N ILE A 150 -14.40 -48.76 16.89
CA ILE A 150 -14.37 -49.87 15.92
C ILE A 150 -13.68 -51.10 16.53
N ARG A 151 -12.57 -50.95 17.27
CA ARG A 151 -11.92 -52.07 17.98
C ARG A 151 -12.87 -52.76 18.95
N ASN A 152 -13.63 -51.98 19.71
CA ASN A 152 -14.64 -52.48 20.64
C ASN A 152 -15.74 -53.27 19.90
N TYR A 153 -16.23 -52.73 18.78
CA TYR A 153 -17.20 -53.43 17.93
C TYR A 153 -16.66 -54.74 17.34
N LEU A 154 -15.45 -54.73 16.76
CA LEU A 154 -14.84 -55.94 16.18
C LEU A 154 -14.62 -57.03 17.23
N THR A 155 -14.26 -56.63 18.46
CA THR A 155 -14.11 -57.55 19.60
C THR A 155 -15.46 -58.15 19.99
N ALA A 156 -16.51 -57.34 20.07
CA ALA A 156 -17.87 -57.81 20.35
C ALA A 156 -18.41 -58.73 19.25
N LEU A 157 -18.14 -58.40 17.98
CA LEU A 157 -18.52 -59.20 16.82
C LEU A 157 -17.83 -60.57 16.83
N GLU A 158 -16.51 -60.61 17.06
CA GLU A 158 -15.76 -61.86 17.16
C GLU A 158 -16.31 -62.75 18.29
N ASN A 159 -16.62 -62.16 19.45
CA ASN A 159 -17.21 -62.90 20.57
C ASN A 159 -18.60 -63.45 20.24
N ASN A 160 -19.45 -62.68 19.55
CA ASN A 160 -20.78 -63.14 19.12
C ASN A 160 -20.68 -64.33 18.14
N LEU A 161 -19.79 -64.24 17.15
CA LEU A 161 -19.56 -65.29 16.16
C LEU A 161 -19.02 -66.58 16.80
N LYS A 162 -18.14 -66.45 17.81
CA LYS A 162 -17.66 -67.59 18.61
C LYS A 162 -18.79 -68.26 19.39
N GLN A 163 -19.65 -67.48 20.04
CA GLN A 163 -20.79 -68.02 20.82
C GLN A 163 -21.81 -68.76 19.94
N LYS A 164 -22.04 -68.28 18.71
CA LYS A 164 -22.96 -68.91 17.77
C LYS A 164 -22.37 -70.09 16.97
N SER A 165 -21.08 -70.40 17.16
CA SER A 165 -20.35 -71.37 16.34
C SER A 165 -20.34 -71.05 14.83
N GLU A 166 -20.47 -69.77 14.47
CA GLU A 166 -20.53 -69.25 13.08
C GLU A 166 -19.18 -68.62 12.65
N LEU A 167 -18.09 -69.00 13.30
CA LEU A 167 -16.76 -68.48 13.01
C LEU A 167 -16.16 -69.16 11.76
N THR A 168 -16.70 -68.80 10.60
CA THR A 168 -16.22 -69.25 9.28
C THR A 168 -14.88 -68.63 8.90
N LEU A 169 -14.22 -69.20 7.89
CA LEU A 169 -12.95 -68.67 7.35
C LEU A 169 -13.11 -67.24 6.82
N GLU A 170 -14.24 -66.96 6.17
CA GLU A 170 -14.58 -65.64 5.61
C GLU A 170 -14.69 -64.57 6.71
N ASN A 171 -15.34 -64.91 7.83
CA ASN A 171 -15.45 -64.01 8.99
C ASN A 171 -14.09 -63.71 9.63
N ARG A 172 -13.15 -64.67 9.63
CA ARG A 172 -11.79 -64.44 10.14
C ARG A 172 -11.00 -63.49 9.24
N ILE A 173 -11.07 -63.68 7.92
CA ILE A 173 -10.41 -62.81 6.94
C ILE A 173 -10.94 -61.37 7.06
N TYR A 174 -12.26 -61.21 7.21
CA TYR A 174 -12.87 -59.90 7.42
C TYR A 174 -12.38 -59.22 8.71
N LEU A 175 -12.33 -59.95 9.83
CA LEU A 175 -11.86 -59.40 11.11
C LEU A 175 -10.39 -58.96 11.06
N GLU A 176 -9.52 -59.73 10.41
CA GLU A 176 -8.11 -59.36 10.23
C GLU A 176 -7.94 -58.11 9.35
N TRP A 177 -8.65 -58.06 8.21
CA TRP A 177 -8.66 -56.89 7.35
C TRP A 177 -9.16 -55.64 8.09
N ALA A 178 -10.26 -55.76 8.84
CA ALA A 178 -10.86 -54.65 9.57
C ALA A 178 -9.94 -54.13 10.67
N ARG A 179 -9.26 -55.00 11.42
CA ARG A 179 -8.27 -54.60 12.43
C ARG A 179 -7.12 -53.82 11.82
N LYS A 180 -6.52 -54.35 10.76
CA LYS A 180 -5.42 -53.68 10.05
C LYS A 180 -5.85 -52.32 9.50
N ARG A 181 -7.11 -52.18 9.07
CA ARG A 181 -7.65 -50.91 8.58
C ARG A 181 -7.82 -49.88 9.69
N VAL A 182 -8.21 -50.31 10.89
CA VAL A 182 -8.36 -49.45 12.07
C VAL A 182 -7.01 -48.98 12.60
N ASP A 183 -5.99 -49.83 12.57
CA ASP A 183 -4.64 -49.44 13.00
C ASP A 183 -4.05 -48.33 12.12
N GLY A 184 -4.39 -48.30 10.82
CA GLY A 184 -4.01 -47.19 9.94
C GLY A 184 -4.84 -45.90 10.12
N LEU A 185 -5.92 -45.93 10.90
CA LEU A 185 -6.73 -44.76 11.27
C LEU A 185 -6.28 -44.16 12.61
N ASP A 186 -5.77 -45.01 13.51
CA ASP A 186 -5.36 -44.62 14.85
C ASP A 186 -4.04 -43.83 14.82
N PRO A 187 -4.05 -42.55 15.20
CA PRO A 187 -2.84 -41.71 15.20
C PRO A 187 -1.77 -42.18 16.19
N LEU A 188 -2.07 -43.11 17.10
CA LEU A 188 -1.09 -43.68 18.04
C LEU A 188 -0.44 -44.98 17.55
N ASN A 189 -0.99 -45.61 16.49
CA ASN A 189 -0.49 -46.87 15.93
C ASN A 189 0.12 -46.71 14.53
N SER A 190 0.12 -45.49 13.97
CA SER A 190 0.70 -45.16 12.66
C SER A 190 2.21 -44.92 12.70
#